data_AF-A0A2N1DSE4-F1
#
_entry.id   AF-A0A2N1DSE4-F1
#
_cell.length_a   1.000
_cell.length_b   1.000
_cell.length_c   1.000
_cell.angle_alpha   90.00
_cell.angle_beta   90.00
_cell.angle_gamma   90.00
#
_symmetry.space_group_name_H-M   'P 1'
#
loop_
_entity.id
_entity.type
_entity.pdbx_description
1 polymer ?
#
loop_
_entity_poly.entity_id
_entity_poly.type
_entity_poly.pdbx_seq_one_letter_code
_entity_poly.pdbx_strand_id
1 'polypeptide(L)' 'IDEDSGSITVAYTAADVDGTILSTTASVPAEQGTVSINETDNTITFTPAENFNGDATITLVTTDDDGATATAT' A
#
# COMPACT_ATOMS: atom_id res chain seq x y z
N ILE A 1 23.88 13.98 0.72
CA ILE A 1 22.75 13.14 1.18
C ILE A 1 21.86 13.06 -0.03
N ASP A 2 21.88 11.91 -0.71
CA ASP A 2 21.13 11.72 -1.95
C ASP A 2 19.68 11.43 -1.56
N GLU A 3 18.76 12.28 -2.01
CA GLU A 3 17.33 12.16 -1.75
C GLU A 3 16.60 11.30 -2.78
N ASP A 4 17.25 10.88 -3.88
CA ASP A 4 16.55 10.23 -5.01
C ASP A 4 16.62 8.68 -4.99
N SER A 5 16.82 8.11 -3.79
CA SER A 5 16.76 6.66 -3.52
C SER A 5 15.71 6.31 -2.45
N GLY A 6 14.82 7.26 -2.13
CA GLY A 6 13.95 7.22 -0.96
C GLY A 6 12.70 6.37 -1.17
N SER A 7 12.51 5.35 -0.34
CA SER A 7 11.21 4.70 -0.20
C SER A 7 10.18 5.70 0.32
N ILE A 8 9.00 5.74 -0.28
CA ILE A 8 7.89 6.59 0.13
C ILE A 8 7.02 5.79 1.10
N THR A 9 6.83 6.31 2.33
CA THR A 9 5.91 5.70 3.29
C THR A 9 4.64 6.53 3.40
N VAL A 10 3.50 5.87 3.25
CA VAL A 10 2.16 6.47 3.30
C VAL A 10 1.34 5.74 4.35
N ALA A 11 0.68 6.47 5.24
CA ALA A 11 -0.28 5.87 6.17
C ALA A 11 -1.60 5.60 5.46
N TYR A 12 -2.22 4.46 5.74
CA TYR A 12 -3.57 4.14 5.30
C TYR A 12 -4.48 3.98 6.52
N THR A 13 -5.78 4.20 6.30
CA THR A 13 -6.81 3.95 7.30
C THR A 13 -7.82 3.00 6.72
N ALA A 14 -7.93 1.82 7.32
CA ALA A 14 -9.03 0.90 7.09
C ALA A 14 -9.95 0.93 8.31
N ALA A 15 -11.23 1.19 8.09
CA ALA A 15 -12.24 1.17 9.13
C ALA A 15 -13.40 0.32 8.63
N ASP A 16 -13.89 -0.54 9.51
CA ASP A 16 -15.10 -1.30 9.29
C ASP A 16 -16.13 -0.91 10.36
N VAL A 17 -17.39 -0.80 9.96
CA VAL A 17 -18.44 -0.19 10.81
C VAL A 17 -19.11 -1.23 11.71
N ASP A 18 -19.16 -2.48 11.27
CA ASP A 18 -19.91 -3.57 11.88
C ASP A 18 -19.07 -4.80 12.23
N GLY A 19 -17.80 -4.86 11.82
CA GLY A 19 -16.91 -6.00 12.03
C GLY A 19 -15.43 -5.64 12.17
N THR A 20 -14.57 -6.55 11.71
CA THR A 20 -13.12 -6.46 11.84
C THR A 20 -12.44 -6.62 10.49
N ILE A 21 -11.50 -5.73 10.19
CA ILE A 21 -10.63 -5.88 9.02
C ILE A 21 -9.80 -7.16 9.16
N LEU A 22 -9.98 -8.09 8.23
CA LEU A 22 -9.30 -9.39 8.23
C LEU A 22 -7.91 -9.29 7.60
N SER A 23 -7.78 -8.56 6.50
CA SER A 23 -6.49 -8.42 5.80
C SER A 23 -6.47 -7.15 4.96
N THR A 24 -5.29 -6.51 4.88
CA THR A 24 -5.03 -5.48 3.89
C THR A 24 -3.85 -5.88 3.02
N THR A 25 -4.00 -5.71 1.71
CA THR A 25 -2.96 -6.00 0.72
C THR A 25 -2.67 -4.76 -0.11
N ALA A 26 -1.40 -4.57 -0.46
CA ALA A 26 -0.94 -3.51 -1.33
C ALA A 26 -0.26 -4.12 -2.56
N SER A 27 -0.50 -3.55 -3.73
CA SER A 27 0.16 -3.96 -4.97
C SER A 27 0.53 -2.75 -5.83
N VAL A 28 1.64 -2.88 -6.55
CA VAL A 28 2.11 -1.91 -7.55
C VAL A 28 2.64 -2.72 -8.74
N PRO A 29 2.57 -2.21 -9.99
CA PRO A 29 3.22 -2.86 -11.12
C PRO A 29 4.71 -3.08 -10.84
N ALA A 30 5.21 -4.28 -11.14
CA ALA A 30 6.59 -4.66 -10.85
C ALA A 30 7.61 -3.80 -11.62
N GLU A 31 7.22 -3.21 -12.76
CA GLU A 31 8.08 -2.26 -13.48
C GLU A 31 8.21 -0.90 -12.77
N GLN A 32 7.26 -0.55 -11.90
CA GLN A 32 7.29 0.71 -11.13
C GLN A 32 8.05 0.55 -9.82
N GLY A 33 8.02 -0.64 -9.20
CA GLY A 33 8.73 -0.91 -7.97
C GLY A 33 8.10 -2.01 -7.14
N THR A 34 8.27 -1.90 -5.82
CA THR A 34 7.72 -2.82 -4.83
C THR A 34 6.97 -2.05 -3.75
N VAL A 35 5.96 -2.69 -3.16
CA VAL A 35 5.26 -2.16 -1.99
C VAL A 35 5.33 -3.17 -0.85
N SER A 36 5.46 -2.65 0.35
CA SER A 36 5.41 -3.42 1.59
C SER A 36 4.37 -2.82 2.51
N ILE A 37 3.49 -3.65 3.05
CA ILE A 37 2.49 -3.21 4.02
C ILE A 37 2.98 -3.52 5.44
N ASN A 38 2.86 -2.52 6.31
CA ASN A 38 3.06 -2.67 7.73
C ASN A 38 1.70 -2.53 8.42
N GLU A 39 1.12 -3.67 8.79
CA GLU A 39 -0.18 -3.75 9.47
C GLU A 39 -0.12 -3.31 10.95
N THR A 40 1.08 -3.20 11.54
CA THR A 40 1.23 -2.72 12.94
C THR A 40 1.08 -1.21 13.03
N ASP A 41 1.65 -0.49 12.05
CA ASP A 41 1.62 0.99 12.00
C ASP A 41 0.59 1.51 10.98
N ASN A 42 -0.17 0.62 10.33
CA ASN A 42 -1.06 0.92 9.20
C ASN A 42 -0.37 1.82 8.14
N THR A 43 0.83 1.43 7.74
CA THR A 43 1.60 2.13 6.70
C THR A 43 1.90 1.24 5.51
N ILE A 44 2.06 1.86 4.34
CA ILE A 44 2.54 1.24 3.12
C ILE A 44 3.82 1.94 2.74
N THR A 45 4.87 1.16 2.49
CA THR A 45 6.15 1.65 2.00
C THR A 45 6.32 1.23 0.56
N PHE A 46 6.38 2.20 -0.33
CA PHE A 46 6.70 2.03 -1.74
C PHE A 46 8.18 2.27 -1.98
N THR A 47 8.83 1.34 -2.67
CA THR A 47 10.21 1.45 -3.13
C THR A 47 10.20 1.44 -4.65
N PRO A 48 10.49 2.58 -5.31
CA PRO A 48 10.59 2.65 -6.77
C PRO A 48 11.59 1.65 -7.34
N ALA A 49 11.33 1.14 -8.54
CA ALA A 49 12.31 0.38 -9.30
C ALA A 49 13.47 1.29 -9.75
N GLU A 50 14.66 0.72 -9.95
CA GLU A 50 15.82 1.47 -10.41
C GLU A 50 15.53 2.11 -11.78
N ASN A 51 15.80 3.41 -11.91
CA ASN A 51 15.47 4.25 -13.08
C ASN A 51 13.97 4.40 -13.37
N PHE A 52 13.07 4.06 -12.44
CA PHE A 52 11.67 4.44 -12.56
C PHE A 52 11.54 5.95 -12.42
N ASN A 53 10.86 6.59 -13.38
CA ASN A 53 10.59 8.02 -13.38
C ASN A 53 9.11 8.22 -13.67
N GLY A 54 8.38 8.89 -12.78
CA GLY A 54 6.97 9.20 -12.97
C GLY A 54 6.09 8.83 -11.77
N ASP A 55 4.77 8.92 -11.96
CA ASP A 55 3.79 8.59 -10.93
C ASP A 55 3.57 7.08 -10.86
N ALA A 56 3.73 6.50 -9.67
CA ALA A 56 3.37 5.12 -9.39
C ALA A 56 1.93 5.04 -8.87
N THR A 57 1.18 4.01 -9.27
CA THR A 57 -0.18 3.78 -8.79
C THR A 57 -0.20 2.54 -7.91
N ILE A 58 -0.45 2.73 -6.62
CA ILE A 58 -0.52 1.66 -5.64
C ILE A 58 -1.98 1.32 -5.45
N THR A 59 -2.35 0.05 -5.65
CA THR A 59 -3.70 -0.43 -5.35
C THR A 59 -3.70 -1.07 -3.97
N LEU A 60 -4.56 -0.57 -3.09
CA LEU A 60 -4.83 -1.14 -1.78
C LEU A 60 -6.15 -1.91 -1.82
N VAL A 61 -6.14 -3.14 -1.34
CA VAL A 61 -7.35 -3.96 -1.20
C VAL A 61 -7.45 -4.41 0.25
N THR A 62 -8.52 -4.00 0.90
CA THR A 62 -8.86 -4.37 2.26
C THR A 62 -10.04 -5.32 2.25
N THR A 63 -9.97 -6.40 3.01
CA THR A 63 -11.02 -7.41 3.15
C THR A 63 -11.41 -7.52 4.63
N ASP A 64 -12.71 -7.48 4.93
CA ASP A 64 -13.24 -7.70 6.28
C ASP A 64 -13.51 -9.20 6.56
N ASP A 65 -13.93 -9.50 7.79
CA ASP A 65 -14.25 -10.85 8.24
C ASP A 65 -15.54 -11.43 7.64
N ASP A 66 -16.41 -10.59 7.09
CA ASP A 66 -17.61 -10.96 6.34
C ASP A 66 -17.33 -11.19 4.83
N GLY A 67 -16.12 -10.91 4.39
CA GLY A 67 -15.65 -11.07 3.01
C GLY A 67 -15.98 -9.90 2.08
N ALA A 68 -16.48 -8.78 2.61
CA ALA A 68 -16.58 -7.54 1.84
C ALA A 68 -15.18 -6.98 1.60
N THR A 69 -15.04 -6.30 0.45
CA THR A 69 -13.75 -5.76 0.00
C THR A 69 -13.87 -4.29 -0.34
N ALA A 70 -12.88 -3.51 0.08
CA ALA A 70 -12.72 -2.11 -0.27
C ALA A 70 -11.42 -1.95 -1.07
N THR A 71 -11.45 -1.11 -2.10
CA THR A 71 -10.28 -0.82 -2.94
C THR A 71 -9.97 0.67 -2.93
N ALA A 72 -8.70 1.02 -2.74
CA ALA A 72 -8.18 2.39 -2.80
C ALA A 72 -6.97 2.49 -3.74
N THR A 73 -6.76 3.66 -4.34
CA THR A 73 -5.65 3.96 -5.25
C THR A 73 -5.08 5.33 -5.00
#